data_AF-A0A6C0CRL3-F1
#
_entry.id   AF-A0A6C0CRL3-F1
#
_cell.length_a   1.000
_cell.length_b   1.000
_cell.length_c   1.000
_cell.angle_alpha   90.00
_cell.angle_beta   90.00
_cell.angle_gamma   90.00
#
_symmetry.space_group_name_H-M   'P 1'
#
loop_
_entity.id
_entity.type
_entity.pdbx_description
1 polymer ?
#
loop_
_entity_poly.entity_id
_entity_poly.type
_entity_poly.pdbx_seq_one_letter_code
_entity_poly.pdbx_strand_id
1 'polypeptide(L)'
;MGNQPSRTYVYQQYYDALQHNQMTHIPNDLDPYEILGISKNYSWEELKESYKRQARLVHPDKGGNERLFNIVTEAFKKLAYQYKLKQQDKQHYELKKNYMEDVPNHFEPLHTSPMSTDGNFQDKFNRLFDDNKFKDDEDDEQRGYGHIMEKSSKERGDIEIPKVMEKFSKTKFNDIFEKQAPVSKDVIIYKEPEPLVLSKLSYTEIGQKTEDFTIDSTRTNGLLYTDYMKAHTTSRLVDPRSVQERKQYRNVEAYEADRARVTERALTPEEIAYQAKQKQKQEKEEEIRLSRLQQKDNRLQQHYDKVSQLFLR
;
A
#
# COMPACT_ATOMS: atom_id res chain seq x y z
N MET A 1 -38.84 -47.78 -14.39
CA MET A 1 -38.48 -46.61 -15.22
C MET A 1 -39.44 -45.49 -14.84
N GLY A 2 -39.01 -44.61 -13.93
CA GLY A 2 -39.85 -43.54 -13.40
C GLY A 2 -39.89 -42.37 -14.38
N ASN A 3 -41.09 -42.05 -14.85
CA ASN A 3 -41.36 -40.96 -15.76
C ASN A 3 -41.07 -39.63 -15.02
N GLN A 4 -39.99 -38.95 -15.38
CA GLN A 4 -39.70 -37.62 -14.84
C GLN A 4 -40.77 -36.65 -15.38
N PRO A 5 -41.51 -35.94 -14.53
CA PRO A 5 -42.51 -34.98 -15.01
C PRO A 5 -41.81 -33.90 -15.83
N SER A 6 -42.38 -33.60 -16.99
CA SER A 6 -41.82 -32.59 -17.90
C SER A 6 -41.69 -31.25 -17.20
N ARG A 7 -40.58 -30.55 -17.43
CA ARG A 7 -40.20 -29.25 -16.85
C ARG A 7 -41.30 -28.18 -16.95
N THR A 8 -42.20 -28.33 -17.92
CA THR A 8 -43.37 -27.49 -18.17
C THR A 8 -44.47 -27.66 -17.11
N TYR A 9 -44.62 -28.86 -16.55
CA TYR A 9 -45.71 -29.21 -15.63
C TYR A 9 -45.50 -28.63 -14.23
N VAL A 10 -44.25 -28.56 -13.76
CA VAL A 10 -43.86 -27.90 -12.50
C VAL A 10 -44.05 -26.38 -12.60
N TYR A 11 -43.81 -25.81 -13.77
CA TYR A 11 -43.95 -24.37 -14.03
C TYR A 11 -45.43 -23.92 -14.02
N GLN A 12 -46.34 -24.75 -14.54
CA GLN A 12 -47.78 -24.50 -14.50
C GLN A 12 -48.36 -24.66 -13.09
N GLN A 13 -47.98 -25.70 -12.35
CA GLN A 13 -48.41 -25.86 -10.94
C GLN A 13 -47.93 -24.69 -10.06
N TYR A 14 -46.75 -24.14 -10.33
CA TYR A 14 -46.25 -22.95 -9.65
C TYR A 14 -47.03 -21.68 -10.03
N TYR A 15 -47.36 -21.50 -11.32
CA TYR A 15 -48.20 -20.39 -11.78
C TYR A 15 -49.61 -20.41 -11.18
N ASP A 16 -50.20 -21.60 -11.02
CA ASP A 16 -51.52 -21.79 -10.40
C ASP A 16 -51.49 -21.59 -8.87
N ALA A 17 -50.42 -22.03 -8.21
CA ALA A 17 -50.17 -21.78 -6.78
C ALA A 17 -49.90 -20.28 -6.49
N LEU A 18 -49.29 -19.55 -7.43
CA LEU A 18 -49.09 -18.11 -7.36
C LEU A 18 -50.41 -17.32 -7.43
N GLN A 19 -51.46 -17.86 -8.07
CA GLN A 19 -52.79 -17.24 -8.06
C GLN A 19 -53.58 -17.50 -6.78
N HIS A 20 -53.25 -18.56 -6.03
CA HIS A 20 -53.95 -18.99 -4.83
C HIS A 20 -53.14 -18.72 -3.55
N ASN A 21 -52.80 -17.45 -3.32
CA ASN A 21 -52.53 -16.77 -2.04
C ASN A 21 -52.14 -17.62 -0.79
N GLN A 22 -51.15 -18.52 -0.87
CA GLN A 22 -50.69 -19.31 0.28
C GLN A 22 -49.19 -19.66 0.26
N MET A 23 -48.27 -18.69 0.14
CA MET A 23 -46.86 -18.90 0.56
C MET A 23 -46.27 -17.63 1.19
N THR A 24 -45.71 -17.75 2.39
CA THR A 24 -45.25 -16.62 3.22
C THR A 24 -43.73 -16.48 3.36
N HIS A 25 -42.97 -17.49 2.92
CA HIS A 25 -41.51 -17.46 2.84
C HIS A 25 -41.06 -18.22 1.58
N ILE A 26 -39.88 -17.88 1.06
CA ILE A 26 -39.17 -18.72 0.10
C ILE A 26 -38.62 -19.92 0.90
N PRO A 27 -39.06 -21.17 0.67
CA PRO A 27 -38.31 -22.33 1.16
C PRO A 27 -36.84 -22.19 0.76
N ASN A 28 -35.89 -22.48 1.65
CA ASN A 28 -34.45 -22.38 1.37
C ASN A 28 -33.97 -23.16 0.13
N ASP A 29 -34.84 -24.01 -0.45
CA ASP A 29 -34.62 -24.82 -1.65
C ASP A 29 -35.08 -24.18 -2.98
N LEU A 30 -35.71 -23.00 -3.02
CA LEU A 30 -36.10 -22.42 -4.31
C LEU A 30 -34.90 -21.78 -5.02
N ASP A 31 -34.67 -22.23 -6.24
CA ASP A 31 -33.61 -21.73 -7.10
C ASP A 31 -33.99 -20.32 -7.65
N PRO A 32 -33.22 -19.26 -7.35
CA PRO A 32 -33.45 -17.92 -7.89
C PRO A 32 -33.48 -17.87 -9.43
N TYR A 33 -32.81 -18.81 -10.12
CA TYR A 33 -32.85 -18.95 -11.58
C TYR A 33 -34.24 -19.34 -12.07
N GLU A 34 -34.94 -20.20 -11.34
CA GLU A 34 -36.27 -20.70 -11.70
C GLU A 34 -37.35 -19.65 -11.41
N ILE A 35 -37.22 -18.89 -10.32
CA ILE A 35 -38.15 -17.80 -9.96
C ILE A 35 -38.19 -16.72 -11.05
N LEU A 36 -37.02 -16.35 -11.59
CA LEU A 36 -36.92 -15.33 -12.64
C LEU A 36 -37.07 -15.91 -14.05
N GLY A 37 -37.06 -17.25 -14.19
CA GLY A 37 -37.18 -17.94 -15.46
C GLY A 37 -36.00 -17.71 -16.39
N ILE A 38 -34.78 -17.64 -15.84
CA ILE A 38 -33.55 -17.35 -16.61
C ILE A 38 -32.53 -18.48 -16.52
N SER A 39 -31.70 -18.60 -17.55
CA SER A 39 -30.60 -19.56 -17.61
C SER A 39 -29.49 -19.21 -16.61
N LYS A 40 -28.66 -20.18 -16.21
CA LYS A 40 -27.46 -19.95 -15.38
C LYS A 40 -26.41 -19.06 -16.07
N ASN A 41 -26.43 -19.03 -17.41
CA ASN A 41 -25.58 -18.18 -18.26
C ASN A 41 -26.38 -17.00 -18.80
N TYR A 42 -26.76 -16.07 -17.93
CA TYR A 42 -27.58 -14.91 -18.27
C TYR A 42 -26.74 -13.64 -18.48
N SER A 43 -27.19 -12.75 -19.36
CA SER A 43 -26.65 -11.40 -19.50
C SER A 43 -27.25 -10.43 -18.47
N TRP A 44 -26.57 -9.30 -18.19
CA TRP A 44 -27.11 -8.27 -17.30
C TRP A 44 -28.44 -7.69 -17.79
N GLU A 45 -28.62 -7.63 -19.11
CA GLU A 45 -29.84 -7.15 -19.75
C GLU A 45 -30.97 -8.16 -19.58
N GLU A 46 -30.71 -9.45 -19.79
CA GLU A 46 -31.67 -10.53 -19.58
C GLU A 46 -32.15 -10.61 -18.12
N LEU A 47 -31.25 -10.39 -17.15
CA LEU A 47 -31.61 -10.32 -15.73
C LEU A 47 -32.56 -9.15 -15.43
N LYS A 48 -32.31 -7.98 -16.03
CA LYS A 48 -33.17 -6.80 -15.86
C LYS A 48 -34.53 -6.97 -16.53
N GLU A 49 -34.55 -7.54 -17.73
CA GLU A 49 -35.78 -7.76 -18.49
C GLU A 49 -36.69 -8.82 -17.85
N SER A 50 -36.11 -9.92 -17.40
CA SER A 50 -36.84 -10.96 -16.66
C SER A 50 -37.43 -10.41 -15.36
N TYR A 51 -36.65 -9.66 -14.58
CA TYR A 51 -37.16 -8.97 -13.39
C TYR A 51 -38.30 -8.00 -13.74
N LYS A 52 -38.13 -7.15 -14.75
CA LYS A 52 -39.16 -6.19 -15.17
C LYS A 52 -40.46 -6.88 -15.60
N ARG A 53 -40.35 -8.05 -16.25
CA ARG A 53 -41.50 -8.87 -16.66
C ARG A 53 -42.23 -9.45 -15.46
N GLN A 54 -41.50 -10.10 -14.55
CA GLN A 54 -42.07 -10.71 -13.36
C GLN A 54 -42.62 -9.66 -12.39
N ALA A 55 -41.89 -8.59 -12.12
CA ALA A 55 -42.29 -7.48 -11.25
C ALA A 55 -43.59 -6.82 -11.71
N ARG A 56 -43.84 -6.72 -13.02
CA ARG A 56 -45.10 -6.18 -13.55
C ARG A 56 -46.31 -7.09 -13.32
N LEU A 57 -46.10 -8.41 -13.31
CA LEU A 57 -47.15 -9.41 -13.09
C LEU A 57 -47.53 -9.51 -11.62
N VAL A 58 -46.56 -9.42 -10.71
CA VAL A 58 -46.79 -9.58 -9.26
C VAL A 58 -46.94 -8.25 -8.52
N HIS A 59 -47.00 -7.12 -9.22
CA HIS A 59 -47.08 -5.79 -8.59
C HIS A 59 -48.39 -5.60 -7.80
N PRO A 60 -48.35 -5.15 -6.53
CA PRO A 60 -49.55 -4.99 -5.70
C PRO A 60 -50.58 -4.04 -6.32
N ASP A 61 -50.14 -2.88 -6.85
CA ASP A 61 -51.05 -1.92 -7.49
C ASP A 61 -51.73 -2.41 -8.78
N LYS A 62 -51.26 -3.53 -9.36
CA LYS A 62 -51.84 -4.11 -10.58
C LYS A 62 -52.65 -5.38 -10.30
N GLY A 63 -53.00 -5.62 -9.04
CA GLY A 63 -53.73 -6.81 -8.60
C GLY A 63 -52.84 -8.00 -8.22
N GLY A 64 -51.53 -7.78 -8.05
CA GLY A 64 -50.58 -8.78 -7.58
C GLY A 64 -50.44 -8.84 -6.05
N ASN A 65 -49.57 -9.72 -5.57
CA ASN A 65 -49.34 -9.94 -4.15
C ASN A 65 -47.98 -9.35 -3.72
N GLU A 66 -48.00 -8.47 -2.71
CA GLU A 66 -46.80 -7.84 -2.14
C GLU A 66 -45.73 -8.86 -1.72
N ARG A 67 -46.13 -10.01 -1.19
CA ARG A 67 -45.20 -11.06 -0.76
C ARG A 67 -44.46 -11.68 -1.95
N LEU A 68 -45.17 -11.93 -3.05
CA LEU A 68 -44.57 -12.46 -4.28
C LEU A 68 -43.63 -11.44 -4.92
N PHE A 69 -44.00 -10.16 -4.87
CA PHE A 69 -43.14 -9.07 -5.33
C PHE A 69 -41.83 -9.00 -4.54
N ASN A 70 -41.89 -9.19 -3.21
CA ASN A 70 -40.69 -9.25 -2.37
C ASN A 70 -39.80 -10.44 -2.73
N ILE A 71 -40.38 -11.62 -2.98
CA ILE A 71 -39.64 -12.83 -3.39
C ILE A 71 -38.89 -12.61 -4.71
N VAL A 72 -39.56 -12.06 -5.72
CA VAL A 72 -38.96 -11.75 -7.03
C VAL A 72 -37.85 -10.70 -6.89
N THR A 73 -38.04 -9.71 -6.01
CA THR A 73 -37.05 -8.66 -5.74
C THR A 73 -35.82 -9.19 -5.01
N GLU A 74 -35.97 -10.06 -4.02
CA GLU A 74 -34.86 -10.71 -3.33
C GLU A 74 -34.08 -11.66 -4.25
N ALA A 75 -34.77 -12.42 -5.11
CA ALA A 75 -34.13 -13.27 -6.14
C ALA A 75 -33.28 -12.42 -7.11
N PHE A 76 -33.81 -11.28 -7.58
CA PHE A 76 -33.08 -10.35 -8.42
C PHE A 76 -31.85 -9.77 -7.71
N LYS A 77 -31.97 -9.30 -6.47
CA LYS A 77 -30.83 -8.78 -5.69
C LYS A 77 -29.73 -9.83 -5.54
N LYS A 78 -30.09 -11.09 -5.24
CA LYS A 78 -29.14 -12.20 -5.08
C LYS A 78 -28.38 -12.49 -6.37
N LEU A 79 -29.08 -12.60 -7.50
CA LEU A 79 -28.44 -12.83 -8.80
C LEU A 79 -27.63 -11.62 -9.26
N ALA A 80 -28.13 -10.40 -9.05
CA ALA A 80 -27.41 -9.18 -9.39
C ALA A 80 -26.10 -9.04 -8.60
N TYR A 81 -26.12 -9.39 -7.30
CA TYR A 81 -24.92 -9.45 -6.47
C TYR A 81 -23.92 -10.50 -6.98
N GLN A 82 -24.39 -11.71 -7.33
CA GLN A 82 -23.53 -12.75 -7.90
C GLN A 82 -22.92 -12.36 -9.25
N TYR A 83 -23.69 -11.71 -10.13
CA TYR A 83 -23.19 -11.20 -11.41
C TYR A 83 -22.09 -10.16 -11.22
N LYS A 84 -22.32 -9.20 -10.31
CA LYS A 84 -21.32 -8.18 -9.96
C LYS A 84 -20.08 -8.80 -9.32
N LEU A 85 -20.24 -9.79 -8.44
CA LEU A 85 -19.11 -10.48 -7.83
C LEU A 85 -18.24 -11.18 -8.89
N LYS A 86 -18.86 -11.87 -9.86
CA LYS A 86 -18.13 -12.48 -11.00
C LYS A 86 -17.38 -11.46 -11.85
N GLN A 87 -17.94 -10.25 -12.05
CA GLN A 87 -17.30 -9.17 -12.80
C GLN A 87 -16.19 -8.46 -12.01
N GLN A 88 -16.26 -8.47 -10.68
CA GLN A 88 -15.23 -7.89 -9.81
C GLN A 88 -14.10 -8.89 -9.51
N ASP A 89 -14.39 -10.19 -9.52
CA ASP A 89 -13.42 -11.28 -9.34
C ASP A 89 -12.64 -11.57 -10.65
N LYS A 90 -12.30 -10.51 -11.39
CA LYS A 90 -11.36 -10.61 -12.52
C LYS A 90 -10.01 -11.02 -11.95
N GLN A 91 -9.45 -12.09 -12.49
CA GLN A 91 -8.13 -12.57 -12.10
C GLN A 91 -7.09 -11.49 -12.40
N HIS A 92 -6.00 -11.45 -11.61
CA HIS A 92 -4.89 -10.51 -11.80
C HIS A 92 -4.44 -10.40 -13.27
N TYR A 93 -4.44 -11.54 -13.97
CA TYR A 93 -4.13 -11.65 -15.39
C TYR A 93 -5.07 -10.85 -16.31
N GLU A 94 -6.38 -10.90 -16.07
CA GLU A 94 -7.36 -10.15 -16.87
C GLU A 94 -7.29 -8.64 -16.62
N LEU A 95 -7.06 -8.25 -15.36
CA LEU A 95 -6.84 -6.84 -15.01
C LEU A 95 -5.57 -6.29 -15.68
N LYS A 96 -4.48 -7.06 -15.67
CA LYS A 96 -3.22 -6.73 -16.38
C LYS A 96 -3.46 -6.59 -17.87
N LYS A 97 -4.15 -7.54 -18.50
CA LYS A 97 -4.45 -7.51 -19.93
C LYS A 97 -5.28 -6.28 -20.31
N ASN A 98 -6.38 -6.01 -19.60
CA ASN A 98 -7.22 -4.84 -19.87
C ASN A 98 -6.43 -3.53 -19.69
N TYR A 99 -5.60 -3.43 -18.64
CA TYR A 99 -4.74 -2.26 -18.47
C TYR A 99 -3.77 -2.08 -19.64
N MET A 100 -3.09 -3.15 -20.08
CA MET A 100 -2.15 -3.07 -21.21
C MET A 100 -2.84 -2.73 -22.54
N GLU A 101 -4.10 -3.13 -22.71
CA GLU A 101 -4.93 -2.73 -23.86
C GLU A 101 -5.36 -1.25 -23.78
N ASP A 102 -5.55 -0.72 -22.56
CA ASP A 102 -5.99 0.66 -22.30
C ASP A 102 -4.84 1.68 -22.17
N VAL A 103 -3.57 1.28 -22.02
CA VAL A 103 -2.44 2.23 -21.95
C VAL A 103 -2.27 2.92 -23.31
N PRO A 104 -2.53 4.24 -23.43
CA PRO A 104 -2.14 4.97 -24.63
C PRO A 104 -0.61 4.96 -24.71
N ASN A 105 -0.04 4.77 -25.90
CA ASN A 105 1.41 4.82 -26.19
C ASN A 105 2.14 6.15 -25.82
N HIS A 106 1.61 6.97 -24.91
CA HIS A 106 2.13 8.28 -24.54
C HIS A 106 2.80 8.27 -23.16
N PHE A 107 3.82 7.45 -22.99
CA PHE A 107 4.92 7.84 -22.10
C PHE A 107 6.05 8.38 -22.98
N GLU A 108 5.76 9.46 -23.70
CA GLU A 108 6.85 10.24 -24.27
C GLU A 108 7.53 10.94 -23.09
N PRO A 109 8.84 10.71 -22.86
CA PRO A 109 9.56 11.45 -21.86
C PRO A 109 9.41 12.94 -22.16
N LEU A 110 9.08 13.75 -21.15
CA LEU A 110 9.05 15.21 -21.29
C LEU A 110 10.44 15.66 -21.77
N HIS A 111 10.59 15.88 -23.08
CA HIS A 111 11.75 16.56 -23.64
C HIS A 111 11.65 18.02 -23.23
N THR A 112 12.30 18.38 -22.11
CA THR A 112 12.59 19.78 -21.80
C THR A 112 13.56 20.29 -22.85
N SER A 113 13.11 21.13 -23.79
CA SER A 113 14.01 21.83 -24.70
C SER A 113 14.66 23.02 -24.01
N PRO A 114 16.00 23.11 -23.92
CA PRO A 114 16.66 24.40 -23.93
C PRO A 114 16.95 24.79 -25.39
N MET A 115 16.59 26.03 -25.72
CA MET A 115 16.97 26.83 -26.89
C MET A 115 17.90 26.17 -27.93
N SER A 116 17.36 26.02 -29.14
CA SER A 116 18.09 25.66 -30.35
C SER A 116 19.11 26.73 -30.72
N THR A 117 20.39 26.33 -30.82
CA THR A 117 21.34 26.89 -31.77
C THR A 117 21.99 25.72 -32.52
N ASP A 118 21.69 25.68 -33.82
CA ASP A 118 22.34 24.94 -34.92
C ASP A 118 23.24 23.71 -34.57
N GLY A 119 22.70 22.50 -34.78
CA GLY A 119 23.41 21.21 -34.83
C GLY A 119 23.77 20.55 -33.48
N ASN A 120 23.12 19.40 -33.16
CA ASN A 120 23.40 18.45 -32.06
C ASN A 120 24.06 19.03 -30.79
N PHE A 121 23.67 20.24 -30.38
CA PHE A 121 24.18 20.85 -29.16
C PHE A 121 23.85 19.97 -27.96
N GLN A 122 22.66 19.39 -27.92
CA GLN A 122 22.25 18.48 -26.85
C GLN A 122 23.19 17.28 -26.71
N ASP A 123 23.58 16.63 -27.81
CA ASP A 123 24.48 15.46 -27.73
C ASP A 123 25.90 15.86 -27.35
N LYS A 124 26.38 17.00 -27.85
CA LYS A 124 27.71 17.54 -27.49
C LYS A 124 27.74 17.99 -26.03
N PHE A 125 26.67 18.64 -25.57
CA PHE A 125 26.47 19.08 -24.19
C PHE A 125 26.38 17.87 -23.26
N ASN A 126 25.54 16.88 -23.59
CA ASN A 126 25.41 15.66 -22.79
C ASN A 126 26.75 14.94 -22.69
N ARG A 127 27.49 14.78 -23.79
CA ARG A 127 28.86 14.20 -23.76
C ARG A 127 29.81 15.02 -22.90
N LEU A 128 29.87 16.34 -23.11
CA LEU A 128 30.74 17.22 -22.34
C LEU A 128 30.37 17.22 -20.85
N PHE A 129 29.09 17.17 -20.54
CA PHE A 129 28.56 17.07 -19.17
C PHE A 129 28.90 15.71 -18.57
N ASP A 130 28.65 14.60 -19.25
CA ASP A 130 28.95 13.26 -18.75
C ASP A 130 30.46 13.06 -18.52
N ASP A 131 31.29 13.63 -19.40
CA ASP A 131 32.76 13.59 -19.30
C ASP A 131 33.32 14.48 -18.17
N ASN A 132 32.62 15.58 -17.84
CA ASN A 132 33.06 16.58 -16.85
C ASN A 132 32.12 16.70 -15.63
N LYS A 133 31.18 15.79 -15.45
CA LYS A 133 30.31 15.75 -14.27
C LYS A 133 31.21 15.33 -13.11
N PHE A 134 31.24 16.16 -12.07
CA PHE A 134 31.84 15.75 -10.81
C PHE A 134 31.03 14.60 -10.24
N LYS A 135 31.62 13.40 -10.27
CA LYS A 135 31.06 12.22 -9.60
C LYS A 135 31.52 12.27 -8.16
N ASP A 136 30.56 12.39 -7.26
CA ASP A 136 30.84 12.25 -5.84
C ASP A 136 30.68 10.77 -5.50
N ASP A 137 31.81 10.06 -5.35
CA ASP A 137 31.83 8.60 -5.13
C ASP A 137 31.01 8.17 -3.91
N GLU A 138 30.83 9.05 -2.91
CA GLU A 138 29.98 8.80 -1.74
C GLU A 138 28.48 8.92 -2.06
N ASP A 139 28.12 9.77 -3.02
CA ASP A 139 26.72 10.07 -3.36
C ASP A 139 26.22 9.25 -4.56
N ASP A 140 27.04 9.06 -5.60
CA ASP A 140 26.62 8.44 -6.86
C ASP A 140 26.63 6.89 -6.78
N GLU A 141 27.49 6.27 -5.96
CA GLU A 141 27.58 4.79 -5.86
C GLU A 141 26.76 4.19 -4.71
N GLN A 142 26.40 4.99 -3.70
CA GLN A 142 25.83 4.47 -2.43
C GLN A 142 24.41 4.96 -2.11
N ARG A 143 23.84 5.91 -2.86
CA ARG A 143 22.51 6.48 -2.55
C ARG A 143 21.33 5.72 -3.15
N GLY A 144 21.44 4.40 -3.29
CA GLY A 144 20.35 3.60 -3.83
C GLY A 144 20.37 2.13 -3.43
N TYR A 145 19.20 1.52 -3.55
CA TYR A 145 18.99 0.10 -3.29
C TYR A 145 19.37 -0.78 -4.49
N GLY A 146 20.03 -0.23 -5.51
CA GLY A 146 20.38 -0.96 -6.73
C GLY A 146 21.19 -2.23 -6.46
N HIS A 147 22.02 -2.24 -5.42
CA HIS A 147 22.81 -3.40 -5.01
C HIS A 147 21.98 -4.56 -4.42
N ILE A 148 20.78 -4.28 -3.87
CA ILE A 148 19.84 -5.29 -3.37
C ILE A 148 18.68 -5.57 -4.32
N MET A 149 18.49 -4.76 -5.37
CA MET A 149 17.44 -4.93 -6.36
C MET A 149 17.86 -5.89 -7.46
N GLU A 150 16.93 -6.72 -7.92
CA GLU A 150 17.13 -7.48 -9.15
C GLU A 150 17.27 -6.53 -10.35
N LYS A 151 18.13 -6.90 -11.30
CA LYS A 151 18.34 -6.11 -12.51
C LYS A 151 17.03 -6.04 -13.29
N SER A 152 16.62 -4.83 -13.67
CA SER A 152 15.39 -4.62 -14.43
C SER A 152 15.42 -5.41 -15.75
N SER A 153 14.44 -6.28 -15.95
CA SER A 153 14.16 -6.92 -17.24
C SER A 153 13.07 -6.16 -17.99
N LYS A 154 13.14 -6.13 -19.33
CA LYS A 154 12.04 -5.60 -20.16
C LYS A 154 10.79 -6.49 -20.08
N GLU A 155 11.00 -7.77 -19.82
CA GLU A 155 9.95 -8.74 -19.59
C GLU A 155 9.53 -8.66 -18.11
N ARG A 156 8.29 -8.25 -17.87
CA ARG A 156 7.71 -8.24 -16.53
C ARG A 156 7.36 -9.68 -16.14
N GLY A 157 8.10 -10.26 -15.19
CA GLY A 157 7.77 -11.55 -14.59
C GLY A 157 6.34 -11.52 -14.01
N ASP A 158 5.60 -12.60 -14.22
CA ASP A 158 4.29 -12.77 -13.61
C ASP A 158 4.46 -13.05 -12.12
N ILE A 159 3.88 -12.20 -11.27
CA ILE A 159 3.85 -12.42 -9.82
C ILE A 159 2.54 -13.13 -9.51
N GLU A 160 2.61 -14.39 -9.11
CA GLU A 160 1.45 -15.11 -8.62
C GLU A 160 1.04 -14.54 -7.26
N ILE A 161 -0.01 -13.71 -7.24
CA ILE A 161 -0.60 -13.21 -6.00
C ILE A 161 -1.71 -14.20 -5.60
N PRO A 162 -1.50 -15.07 -4.60
CA PRO A 162 -2.53 -16.01 -4.20
C PRO A 162 -3.73 -15.27 -3.62
N LYS A 163 -4.95 -15.74 -3.94
CA LYS A 163 -6.17 -15.22 -3.35
C LYS A 163 -6.23 -15.63 -1.88
N VAL A 164 -5.78 -14.74 -1.00
CA VAL A 164 -5.72 -14.99 0.45
C VAL A 164 -7.11 -15.02 1.09
N MET A 165 -8.10 -14.34 0.48
CA MET A 165 -9.43 -14.15 1.06
C MET A 165 -10.53 -14.33 0.00
N GLU A 166 -11.55 -15.15 0.29
CA GLU A 166 -12.72 -15.29 -0.59
C GLU A 166 -13.73 -14.15 -0.43
N LYS A 167 -14.06 -13.79 0.83
CA LYS A 167 -15.02 -12.74 1.17
C LYS A 167 -14.42 -11.82 2.22
N PHE A 168 -14.48 -10.53 1.96
CA PHE A 168 -14.01 -9.51 2.90
C PHE A 168 -14.94 -9.41 4.11
N SER A 169 -14.37 -9.53 5.30
CA SER A 169 -15.00 -9.18 6.59
C SER A 169 -13.90 -8.59 7.47
N LYS A 170 -14.22 -7.55 8.26
CA LYS A 170 -13.24 -6.91 9.16
C LYS A 170 -12.56 -7.91 10.08
N THR A 171 -13.33 -8.86 10.63
CA THR A 171 -12.82 -9.91 11.53
C THR A 171 -11.87 -10.87 10.81
N LYS A 172 -12.34 -11.44 9.69
CA LYS A 172 -11.54 -12.39 8.89
C LYS A 172 -10.27 -11.75 8.32
N PHE A 173 -10.35 -10.47 7.93
CA PHE A 173 -9.19 -9.70 7.49
C PHE A 173 -8.16 -9.58 8.61
N ASN A 174 -8.57 -9.14 9.80
CA ASN A 174 -7.67 -9.00 10.95
C ASN A 174 -7.01 -10.34 11.31
N ASP A 175 -7.77 -11.44 11.31
CA ASP A 175 -7.24 -12.78 11.63
C ASP A 175 -6.19 -13.26 10.62
N ILE A 176 -6.42 -13.00 9.33
CA ILE A 176 -5.49 -13.36 8.24
C ILE A 176 -4.27 -12.45 8.24
N PHE A 177 -4.48 -11.15 8.44
CA PHE A 177 -3.43 -10.16 8.53
C PHE A 177 -2.50 -10.42 9.72
N GLU A 178 -3.06 -10.72 10.90
CA GLU A 178 -2.27 -11.09 12.09
C GLU A 178 -1.43 -12.36 11.86
N LYS A 179 -1.88 -13.29 11.02
CA LYS A 179 -1.13 -14.50 10.65
C LYS A 179 -0.04 -14.24 9.62
N GLN A 180 -0.31 -13.42 8.61
CA GLN A 180 0.62 -13.18 7.50
C GLN A 180 1.69 -12.13 7.80
N ALA A 181 1.40 -11.17 8.66
CA ALA A 181 2.34 -10.12 9.07
C ALA A 181 2.58 -10.20 10.60
N PRO A 182 3.30 -11.23 11.09
CA PRO A 182 3.64 -11.34 12.51
C PRO A 182 4.52 -10.17 12.94
N VAL A 183 4.42 -9.76 14.20
CA VAL A 183 5.31 -8.77 14.79
C VAL A 183 6.70 -9.36 14.89
N SER A 184 7.68 -8.65 14.33
CA SER A 184 9.06 -9.05 14.48
C SER A 184 9.44 -9.01 15.96
N LYS A 185 9.88 -10.14 16.51
CA LYS A 185 10.39 -10.24 17.89
C LYS A 185 11.87 -9.88 17.93
N ASP A 186 12.27 -8.88 17.15
CA ASP A 186 13.66 -8.46 17.09
C ASP A 186 14.12 -8.01 18.47
N VAL A 187 15.38 -8.29 18.76
CA VAL A 187 16.03 -7.83 19.99
C VAL A 187 15.94 -6.31 20.01
N ILE A 188 15.19 -5.77 20.96
CA ILE A 188 15.09 -4.32 21.16
C ILE A 188 16.46 -3.85 21.66
N ILE A 189 17.26 -3.27 20.76
CA ILE A 189 18.51 -2.62 21.10
C ILE A 189 18.13 -1.37 21.90
N TYR A 190 18.50 -1.33 23.18
CA TYR A 190 18.30 -0.13 24.01
C TYR A 190 19.16 1.00 23.45
N LYS A 191 18.51 2.01 22.89
CA LYS A 191 19.14 3.26 22.45
C LYS A 191 18.90 4.32 23.51
N GLU A 192 19.96 5.00 23.94
CA GLU A 192 19.81 6.17 24.81
C GLU A 192 18.98 7.24 24.09
N PRO A 193 18.13 8.00 24.82
CA PRO A 193 17.32 9.05 24.21
C PRO A 193 18.22 10.15 23.64
N GLU A 194 18.11 10.38 22.34
CA GLU A 194 18.80 11.49 21.67
C GLU A 194 18.01 12.79 21.84
N PRO A 195 18.70 13.95 21.92
CA PRO A 195 18.03 15.24 22.01
C PRO A 195 17.18 15.47 20.76
N LEU A 196 15.90 15.79 20.96
CA LEU A 196 15.03 16.19 19.86
C LEU A 196 15.47 17.56 19.35
N VAL A 197 15.81 17.64 18.06
CA VAL A 197 16.12 18.91 17.41
C VAL A 197 14.84 19.74 17.30
N LEU A 198 14.74 20.81 18.10
CA LEU A 198 13.58 21.71 18.18
C LEU A 198 13.44 22.65 16.96
N SER A 199 14.43 22.68 16.07
CA SER A 199 14.42 23.57 14.90
C SER A 199 13.36 23.13 13.89
N LYS A 200 12.44 24.06 13.56
CA LYS A 200 11.49 23.89 12.45
C LYS A 200 12.13 24.08 11.07
N LEU A 201 13.41 24.45 11.02
CA LEU A 201 14.12 24.63 9.75
C LEU A 201 14.45 23.27 9.16
N SER A 202 14.14 23.06 7.89
CA SER A 202 14.65 21.93 7.12
C SER A 202 16.13 22.17 6.87
N TYR A 203 17.00 21.44 7.56
CA TYR A 203 18.44 21.46 7.33
C TYR A 203 18.94 20.02 7.16
N THR A 204 20.06 19.88 6.48
CA THR A 204 20.81 18.63 6.35
C THR A 204 22.23 18.91 6.82
N GLU A 205 22.76 18.06 7.69
CA GLU A 205 24.14 18.19 8.13
C GLU A 205 25.08 17.89 6.96
N ILE A 206 25.96 18.84 6.64
CA ILE A 206 26.89 18.69 5.52
C ILE A 206 27.89 17.57 5.86
N GLY A 207 28.13 16.65 4.93
CA GLY A 207 29.06 15.53 5.14
C GLY A 207 28.52 14.39 5.99
N GLN A 208 27.29 14.49 6.49
CA GLN A 208 26.60 13.36 7.11
C GLN A 208 25.96 12.48 6.03
N LYS A 209 26.11 11.17 6.17
CA LYS A 209 25.45 10.21 5.28
C LYS A 209 24.03 9.98 5.77
N THR A 210 23.04 10.16 4.89
CA THR A 210 21.64 9.87 5.19
C THR A 210 21.35 8.40 4.86
N GLU A 211 21.05 7.60 5.88
CA GLU A 211 20.77 6.17 5.74
C GLU A 211 19.26 5.84 5.82
N ASP A 212 18.42 6.78 6.29
CA ASP A 212 16.96 6.64 6.38
C ASP A 212 16.29 7.89 5.81
N PHE A 213 15.56 7.73 4.71
CA PHE A 213 14.79 8.81 4.07
C PHE A 213 13.32 8.87 4.53
N THR A 214 12.97 8.17 5.60
CA THR A 214 11.61 8.18 6.15
C THR A 214 11.28 9.53 6.77
N ILE A 215 10.17 10.13 6.34
CA ILE A 215 9.64 11.33 6.99
C ILE A 215 8.86 10.95 8.25
N ASP A 216 9.12 11.71 9.32
CA ASP A 216 8.30 11.63 10.52
C ASP A 216 6.89 12.20 10.28
N SER A 217 5.89 11.37 10.57
CA SER A 217 4.45 11.64 10.51
C SER A 217 4.01 12.90 11.27
N THR A 218 4.81 13.37 12.23
CA THR A 218 4.49 14.56 13.04
C THR A 218 4.73 15.88 12.31
N ARG A 219 5.44 15.88 11.18
CA ARG A 219 5.96 17.12 10.57
C ARG A 219 5.05 17.70 9.47
N THR A 220 4.20 16.91 8.81
CA THR A 220 3.41 17.38 7.66
C THR A 220 2.02 16.74 7.56
N ASN A 221 1.03 17.51 7.08
CA ASN A 221 -0.32 17.01 6.74
C ASN A 221 -0.38 16.39 5.32
N GLY A 222 0.77 16.17 4.68
CA GLY A 222 0.88 15.65 3.31
C GLY A 222 1.02 14.13 3.25
N LEU A 223 1.15 13.60 2.04
CA LEU A 223 1.51 12.20 1.83
C LEU A 223 2.88 11.93 2.46
N LEU A 224 2.90 11.06 3.46
CA LEU A 224 4.11 10.59 4.12
C LEU A 224 4.79 9.55 3.25
N TYR A 225 6.12 9.58 3.22
CA TYR A 225 6.92 8.57 2.58
C TYR A 225 7.88 7.94 3.58
N THR A 226 8.13 6.65 3.39
CA THR A 226 9.09 5.86 4.15
C THR A 226 10.19 5.39 3.21
N ASP A 227 11.37 5.25 3.77
CA ASP A 227 12.50 4.60 3.12
C ASP A 227 12.09 3.20 2.61
N TYR A 228 12.54 2.83 1.41
CA TYR A 228 12.13 1.58 0.74
C TYR A 228 12.55 0.34 1.53
N MET A 229 13.78 0.32 2.06
CA MET A 229 14.26 -0.81 2.85
C MET A 229 13.46 -0.91 4.14
N LYS A 230 13.19 0.20 4.80
CA LYS A 230 12.36 0.22 6.00
C LYS A 230 10.95 -0.29 5.72
N ALA A 231 10.34 0.12 4.61
CA ALA A 231 9.01 -0.32 4.20
C ALA A 231 8.92 -1.84 4.01
N HIS A 232 9.96 -2.44 3.44
CA HIS A 232 9.99 -3.88 3.13
C HIS A 232 10.51 -4.74 4.29
N THR A 233 11.30 -4.18 5.21
CA THR A 233 11.81 -4.90 6.39
C THR A 233 10.86 -4.82 7.59
N THR A 234 10.17 -3.69 7.77
CA THR A 234 9.31 -3.46 8.94
C THR A 234 7.85 -3.77 8.62
N SER A 235 7.44 -5.04 8.74
CA SER A 235 6.06 -5.44 8.47
C SER A 235 5.09 -4.96 9.56
N ARG A 236 5.50 -4.97 10.83
CA ARG A 236 4.68 -4.49 11.95
C ARG A 236 5.57 -3.97 13.09
N LEU A 237 5.47 -2.66 13.35
CA LEU A 237 6.32 -1.95 14.33
C LEU A 237 6.02 -2.35 15.78
N VAL A 238 4.75 -2.59 16.12
CA VAL A 238 4.32 -2.84 17.51
C VAL A 238 3.14 -3.82 17.53
N ASP A 239 3.11 -4.75 18.49
CA ASP A 239 1.88 -5.47 18.84
C ASP A 239 1.11 -4.67 19.89
N PRO A 240 -0.10 -4.16 19.62
CA PRO A 240 -0.91 -3.50 20.65
C PRO A 240 -1.14 -4.39 21.89
N ARG A 241 -1.07 -5.72 21.75
CA ARG A 241 -1.21 -6.66 22.88
C ARG A 241 0.04 -6.77 23.75
N SER A 242 1.22 -6.43 23.25
CA SER A 242 2.49 -6.54 23.99
C SER A 242 2.94 -5.22 24.63
N VAL A 243 2.33 -4.09 24.23
CA VAL A 243 2.64 -2.79 24.83
C VAL A 243 2.13 -2.77 26.26
N GLN A 244 3.05 -2.59 27.21
CA GLN A 244 2.67 -2.35 28.60
C GLN A 244 1.88 -1.03 28.69
N GLU A 245 0.73 -1.08 29.34
CA GLU A 245 -0.06 0.12 29.60
C GLU A 245 0.78 1.13 30.39
N ARG A 246 0.68 2.41 30.00
CA ARG A 246 1.37 3.47 30.74
C ARG A 246 0.84 3.48 32.18
N LYS A 247 1.75 3.46 33.15
CA LYS A 247 1.39 3.61 34.57
C LYS A 247 0.53 4.87 34.74
N GLN A 248 -0.66 4.69 35.31
CA GLN A 248 -1.53 5.80 35.68
C GLN A 248 -1.28 6.17 37.14
N TYR A 249 -1.20 7.47 37.42
CA TYR A 249 -0.96 8.00 38.75
C TYR A 249 -2.19 8.78 39.20
N ARG A 250 -2.55 8.67 40.48
CA ARG A 250 -3.71 9.38 41.06
C ARG A 250 -3.47 10.87 41.26
N ASN A 251 -2.23 11.27 41.54
CA ASN A 251 -1.82 12.64 41.83
C ASN A 251 -0.43 12.93 41.23
N VAL A 252 -0.13 14.22 41.08
CA VAL A 252 1.16 14.70 40.53
C VAL A 252 2.32 14.28 41.44
N GLU A 253 2.15 14.33 42.76
CA GLU A 253 3.16 13.93 43.74
C GLU A 253 3.60 12.46 43.59
N ALA A 254 2.66 11.52 43.34
CA ALA A 254 3.03 10.12 43.12
C ALA A 254 3.79 9.92 41.79
N TYR A 255 3.48 10.72 40.78
CA TYR A 255 4.24 10.73 39.53
C TYR A 255 5.66 11.28 39.74
N GLU A 256 5.79 12.38 40.46
CA GLU A 256 7.09 12.98 40.81
C GLU A 256 7.95 12.03 41.63
N ALA A 257 7.37 11.34 42.63
CA ALA A 257 8.09 10.36 43.44
C ALA A 257 8.59 9.14 42.63
N ASP A 258 7.80 8.63 41.68
CA ASP A 258 8.24 7.54 40.79
C ASP A 258 9.34 8.02 39.82
N ARG A 259 9.25 9.28 39.34
CA ARG A 259 10.26 9.88 38.47
C ARG A 259 11.56 10.19 39.19
N ALA A 260 11.50 10.72 40.42
CA ALA A 260 12.67 11.06 41.23
C ALA A 260 13.58 9.85 41.45
N ARG A 261 13.00 8.67 41.69
CA ARG A 261 13.75 7.40 41.81
C ARG A 261 14.57 7.05 40.56
N VAL A 262 14.11 7.46 39.39
CA VAL A 262 14.78 7.21 38.11
C VAL A 262 15.81 8.30 37.80
N THR A 263 15.47 9.56 38.06
CA THR A 263 16.33 10.72 37.71
C THR A 263 17.46 10.97 38.69
N GLU A 264 17.24 10.72 39.98
CA GLU A 264 18.22 10.98 41.05
C GLU A 264 19.15 9.77 41.30
N ARG A 265 18.97 8.69 40.54
CA ARG A 265 19.86 7.53 40.60
C ARG A 265 21.24 7.94 40.07
N ALA A 266 22.25 7.87 40.94
CA ALA A 266 23.63 8.00 40.51
C ALA A 266 23.96 6.92 39.46
N LEU A 267 24.64 7.32 38.38
CA LEU A 267 25.04 6.38 37.34
C LEU A 267 26.02 5.35 37.91
N THR A 268 25.88 4.11 37.46
CA THR A 268 26.84 3.07 37.83
C THR A 268 28.21 3.34 37.17
N PRO A 269 29.33 2.85 37.72
CA PRO A 269 30.64 2.99 37.09
C PRO A 269 30.67 2.44 35.65
N GLU A 270 29.90 1.39 35.36
CA GLU A 270 29.74 0.82 34.03
C GLU A 270 29.01 1.77 33.07
N GLU A 271 27.92 2.41 33.52
CA GLU A 271 27.18 3.40 32.74
C GLU A 271 28.02 4.65 32.45
N ILE A 272 28.81 5.11 33.43
CA ILE A 272 29.75 6.22 33.24
C ILE A 272 30.80 5.87 32.19
N ALA A 273 31.39 4.67 32.25
CA ALA A 273 32.35 4.20 31.27
C ALA A 273 31.71 4.06 29.87
N TYR A 274 30.47 3.58 29.80
CA TYR A 274 29.71 3.49 28.55
C TYR A 274 29.46 4.87 27.94
N GLN A 275 29.01 5.86 28.73
CA GLN A 275 28.82 7.23 28.26
C GLN A 275 30.12 7.87 27.78
N ALA A 276 31.23 7.68 28.51
CA ALA A 276 32.54 8.16 28.09
C ALA A 276 32.97 7.54 26.76
N LYS A 277 32.73 6.24 26.57
CA LYS A 277 33.00 5.53 25.32
C LYS A 277 32.13 6.04 24.17
N GLN A 278 30.85 6.31 24.41
CA GLN A 278 29.96 6.89 23.40
C GLN A 278 30.42 8.29 22.99
N LYS A 279 30.81 9.13 23.96
CA LYS A 279 31.34 10.47 23.68
C LYS A 279 32.61 10.42 22.83
N GLN A 280 33.57 9.55 23.17
CA GLN A 280 34.77 9.35 22.35
C GLN A 280 34.45 8.83 20.95
N LYS A 281 33.44 7.97 20.81
CA LYS A 281 32.98 7.48 19.52
C LYS A 281 32.41 8.62 18.67
N GLN A 282 31.57 9.47 19.26
CA GLN A 282 31.01 10.66 18.59
C GLN A 282 32.10 11.65 18.17
N GLU A 283 33.09 11.93 19.02
CA GLU A 283 34.24 12.79 18.69
C GLU A 283 35.00 12.26 17.48
N LYS A 284 35.28 10.95 17.43
CA LYS A 284 35.93 10.31 16.27
C LYS A 284 35.07 10.35 15.00
N GLU A 285 33.77 10.12 15.12
CA GLU A 285 32.84 10.20 13.99
C GLU A 285 32.80 11.62 13.40
N GLU A 286 32.84 12.64 14.26
CA GLU A 286 32.90 14.04 13.86
C GLU A 286 34.23 14.40 13.19
N GLU A 287 35.36 13.91 13.71
CA GLU A 287 36.67 14.06 13.05
C GLU A 287 36.67 13.43 11.65
N ILE A 288 36.10 12.23 11.50
CA ILE A 288 35.94 11.56 10.20
C ILE A 288 35.03 12.37 9.27
N ARG A 289 33.93 12.95 9.77
CA ARG A 289 33.03 13.81 8.99
C ARG A 289 33.77 15.05 8.46
N LEU A 290 34.53 15.73 9.32
CA LEU A 290 35.32 16.89 8.93
C LEU A 290 36.42 16.54 7.92
N SER A 291 37.10 15.41 8.11
CA SER A 291 38.09 14.92 7.15
C SER A 291 37.48 14.62 5.79
N ARG A 292 36.29 13.99 5.74
CA ARG A 292 35.58 13.74 4.48
C ARG A 292 35.17 15.04 3.79
N LEU A 293 34.66 16.01 4.55
CA LEU A 293 34.32 17.33 4.02
C LEU A 293 35.54 18.04 3.41
N GLN A 294 36.68 18.05 4.10
CA GLN A 294 37.92 18.63 3.58
C GLN A 294 38.40 17.92 2.31
N GLN A 295 38.35 16.59 2.27
CA GLN A 295 38.72 15.83 1.07
C GLN A 295 37.79 16.15 -0.11
N LYS A 296 36.48 16.27 0.14
CA LYS A 296 35.49 16.65 -0.86
C LYS A 296 35.75 18.05 -1.42
N ASP A 297 36.00 19.03 -0.55
CA ASP A 297 36.30 20.41 -0.97
C ASP A 297 37.57 20.46 -1.83
N ASN A 298 38.63 19.74 -1.43
CA ASN A 298 39.87 19.65 -2.21
C ASN A 298 39.64 19.01 -3.59
N ARG A 299 38.86 17.93 -3.68
CA ARG A 299 38.50 17.28 -4.96
C ARG A 299 37.68 18.21 -5.83
N LEU A 300 36.71 18.92 -5.24
CA LEU A 300 35.85 19.87 -5.94
C LEU A 300 36.68 21.02 -6.52
N GLN A 301 37.64 21.54 -5.76
CA GLN A 301 38.56 22.59 -6.22
C GLN A 301 39.42 22.10 -7.39
N GLN A 302 40.06 20.93 -7.28
CA GLN A 302 40.85 20.35 -8.37
C GLN A 302 40.02 20.13 -9.64
N HIS A 303 38.78 19.65 -9.47
CA HIS A 303 37.85 19.47 -10.57
C HIS A 303 37.46 20.81 -11.21
N TYR A 304 37.14 21.82 -10.39
CA TYR A 304 36.83 23.17 -10.85
C TYR A 304 38.00 23.76 -11.65
N ASP A 305 39.23 23.64 -11.17
CA ASP A 305 40.43 24.12 -11.87
C ASP A 305 40.60 23.42 -13.22
N LYS A 306 40.40 22.10 -13.27
CA LYS A 306 40.46 21.32 -14.52
C LYS A 306 39.40 21.76 -15.52
N VAL A 307 38.16 21.91 -15.08
CA VAL A 307 37.03 22.25 -15.97
C VAL A 307 37.09 23.72 -16.40
N SER A 308 37.43 24.64 -15.50
CA SER A 308 37.58 26.06 -15.83
C SER A 308 38.68 26.29 -16.88
N GLN A 309 39.81 25.56 -16.79
CA GLN A 309 40.85 25.60 -17.82
C GLN A 309 40.36 25.12 -19.19
N LEU A 310 39.45 24.15 -19.25
CA LEU A 310 38.86 23.67 -20.50
C LEU A 310 37.94 24.72 -21.15
N PHE A 311 37.28 25.57 -20.35
CA PHE A 311 36.37 26.62 -20.84
C PHE A 311 37.06 27.96 -21.15
N LEU A 312 38.27 28.18 -20.66
CA LEU A 312 39.05 29.40 -20.88
C LEU A 312 39.93 29.35 -22.14
N ARG A 313 39.87 28.27 -22.92
CA ARG A 313 40.68 28.06 -24.13
C ARG A 313 39.84 28.16 -25.40
#